data_AF-A0A969RLA0-F1
#
_entry.id   AF-A0A969RLA0-F1
#
_cell.length_a   1.000
_cell.length_b   1.000
_cell.length_c   1.000
_cell.angle_alpha   90.00
_cell.angle_beta   90.00
_cell.angle_gamma   90.00
#
_symmetry.space_group_name_H-M   'P 1'
#
loop_
_entity.id
_entity.type
_entity.pdbx_description
1 polymer ?
#
loop_
_entity_poly.entity_id
_entity_poly.type
_entity_poly.pdbx_seq_one_letter_code
_entity_poly.pdbx_strand_id
1 'polypeptide(L)'
;MHALSIPTWIIHVSSVIEWITAIWLIWIYGEISQNRAWRSLSFAMLPALVSAMCACTWHFFDNAKPLEWMVTLQAAMTFIGNITLCASAWWIWRTSPANTHKPKV
;
A
#
# COMPACT_ATOMS: atom_id res chain seq x y z
N MET A 1 -26.67 -9.86 -6.42
CA MET A 1 -25.27 -9.74 -6.91
C MET A 1 -24.52 -10.95 -6.37
N HIS A 2 -23.57 -11.53 -7.12
CA HIS A 2 -22.95 -12.80 -6.76
C HIS A 2 -21.92 -12.63 -5.64
N ALA A 3 -21.99 -13.50 -4.63
CA ALA A 3 -20.96 -13.62 -3.60
C ALA A 3 -19.66 -14.15 -4.22
N LEU A 4 -18.51 -13.73 -3.67
CA LEU A 4 -17.21 -14.25 -4.10
C LEU A 4 -17.07 -15.73 -3.74
N SER A 5 -16.43 -16.47 -4.65
CA SER A 5 -16.10 -17.87 -4.40
C SER A 5 -15.06 -18.01 -3.28
N ILE A 6 -15.02 -19.16 -2.61
CA ILE A 6 -14.04 -19.47 -1.56
C ILE A 6 -12.60 -19.26 -2.05
N PRO A 7 -12.19 -19.76 -3.25
CA PRO A 7 -10.85 -19.47 -3.78
C PRO A 7 -10.55 -17.97 -3.91
N THR A 8 -11.53 -17.17 -4.33
CA THR A 8 -11.31 -15.72 -4.48
C THR A 8 -11.17 -15.03 -3.13
N TRP A 9 -11.89 -15.47 -2.11
CA TRP A 9 -11.71 -14.98 -0.73
C TRP A 9 -10.32 -15.29 -0.18
N ILE A 10 -9.79 -16.48 -0.45
CA ILE A 10 -8.43 -16.86 -0.03
C ILE A 10 -7.42 -15.85 -0.59
N ILE A 11 -7.51 -15.51 -1.87
CA ILE A 11 -6.59 -14.55 -2.51
C ILE A 11 -6.71 -13.16 -1.87
N HIS A 12 -7.92 -12.66 -1.61
CA HIS A 12 -8.11 -11.35 -0.99
C HIS A 12 -7.46 -11.28 0.40
N VAL A 13 -7.74 -12.28 1.25
CA VAL A 13 -7.22 -12.31 2.62
C VAL A 13 -5.71 -12.53 2.62
N SER A 14 -5.19 -13.43 1.79
CA SER A 14 -3.74 -13.66 1.71
C SER A 14 -3.00 -12.41 1.24
N SER A 15 -3.49 -11.73 0.21
CA SER A 15 -2.85 -10.49 -0.29
C SER A 15 -2.87 -9.36 0.74
N VAL A 16 -3.94 -9.21 1.54
CA VAL A 16 -3.97 -8.23 2.65
C VAL A 16 -2.91 -8.56 3.70
N ILE A 17 -2.81 -9.83 4.11
CA ILE A 17 -1.81 -10.28 5.10
C ILE A 17 -0.38 -10.08 4.57
N GLU A 18 -0.14 -10.46 3.31
CA GLU A 18 1.15 -10.27 2.64
C GLU A 18 1.53 -8.78 2.60
N TRP A 19 0.57 -7.89 2.30
CA TRP A 19 0.81 -6.45 2.26
C TRP A 19 1.14 -5.88 3.65
N ILE A 20 0.40 -6.28 4.69
CA ILE A 20 0.71 -5.89 6.08
C ILE A 20 2.10 -6.37 6.48
N THR A 21 2.45 -7.60 6.13
CA THR A 21 3.77 -8.18 6.40
C THR A 21 4.86 -7.39 5.67
N ALA A 22 4.66 -7.02 4.42
CA ALA A 22 5.59 -6.20 3.65
C ALA A 22 5.81 -4.82 4.27
N ILE A 23 4.73 -4.14 4.70
CA ILE A 23 4.82 -2.85 5.41
C ILE A 23 5.68 -2.99 6.67
N TRP A 24 5.43 -4.04 7.46
CA TRP A 24 6.15 -4.29 8.69
C TRP A 24 7.64 -4.59 8.46
N LEU A 25 7.96 -5.41 7.45
CA LEU A 25 9.35 -5.71 7.08
C LEU A 25 10.09 -4.47 6.56
N ILE A 26 9.44 -3.64 5.75
CA ILE A 26 10.03 -2.37 5.27
C ILE A 26 10.27 -1.40 6.42
N TRP A 27 9.36 -1.34 7.39
CA TRP A 27 9.57 -0.56 8.60
C TRP A 27 10.81 -1.01 9.37
N ILE A 28 10.91 -2.32 9.65
CA ILE A 28 12.06 -2.91 10.36
C ILE A 28 13.35 -2.61 9.59
N TYR A 29 13.34 -2.78 8.28
CA TYR A 29 14.48 -2.47 7.43
C TYR A 29 14.89 -1.00 7.54
N GLY A 30 13.93 -0.07 7.55
CA GLY A 30 14.17 1.37 7.75
C GLY A 30 14.82 1.68 9.10
N GLU A 31 14.40 1.01 10.18
CA GLU A 31 15.00 1.15 11.51
C GLU A 31 16.42 0.59 11.56
N ILE A 32 16.65 -0.64 11.06
CA ILE A 32 17.97 -1.28 11.11
C ILE A 32 18.98 -0.53 10.23
N SER A 33 18.57 -0.09 9.03
CA SER A 33 19.43 0.66 8.12
C SER A 33 19.61 2.13 8.50
N GLN A 34 18.88 2.62 9.51
CA GLN A 34 18.79 4.04 9.88
C GLN A 34 18.43 4.95 8.70
N ASN A 35 17.74 4.39 7.69
CA ASN A 35 17.36 5.11 6.48
C ASN A 35 15.90 5.56 6.54
N ARG A 36 15.71 6.86 6.84
CA ARG A 36 14.39 7.49 6.94
C ARG A 36 13.56 7.37 5.65
N ALA A 37 14.18 7.22 4.48
CA ALA A 37 13.47 7.06 3.21
C ALA A 37 12.74 5.70 3.10
N TRP A 38 13.31 4.65 3.69
CA TRP A 38 12.63 3.35 3.75
C TRP A 38 11.53 3.34 4.80
N ARG A 39 11.72 4.05 5.92
CA ARG A 39 10.66 4.26 6.89
C ARG A 39 9.48 5.05 6.29
N SER A 40 9.73 6.08 5.48
CA SER A 40 8.65 6.79 4.79
C SER A 40 7.89 5.91 3.80
N LEU A 41 8.56 4.95 3.15
CA LEU A 41 7.92 4.01 2.23
C LEU A 41 6.87 3.15 2.93
N SER A 42 7.17 2.66 4.15
CA SER A 42 6.21 1.87 4.92
C SER A 42 4.90 2.63 5.21
N PHE A 43 4.99 3.92 5.54
CA PHE A 43 3.81 4.77 5.73
C PHE A 43 3.09 5.07 4.40
N ALA A 44 3.84 5.27 3.31
CA ALA A 44 3.28 5.51 1.99
C ALA A 44 2.46 4.31 1.45
N MET A 45 2.69 3.10 1.96
CA MET A 45 1.92 1.91 1.60
C MET A 45 0.54 1.81 2.28
N LEU A 46 0.29 2.59 3.34
CA LEU A 46 -0.94 2.49 4.15
C LEU A 46 -2.22 2.85 3.37
N PRO A 47 -2.27 3.88 2.50
CA PRO A 47 -3.49 4.16 1.74
C PRO A 47 -3.90 2.97 0.85
N ALA A 48 -2.94 2.27 0.23
CA ALA A 48 -3.22 1.07 -0.56
C ALA A 48 -3.80 -0.08 0.30
N LEU A 49 -3.35 -0.22 1.56
CA LEU A 49 -3.93 -1.16 2.51
C LEU A 49 -5.39 -0.79 2.84
N VAL A 50 -5.67 0.49 3.11
CA VAL A 50 -7.05 0.96 3.36
C VAL A 50 -7.94 0.69 2.15
N SER A 51 -7.43 0.90 0.93
CA SER A 51 -8.15 0.55 -0.30
C SER A 51 -8.53 -0.94 -0.34
N ALA A 52 -7.57 -1.84 -0.10
CA ALA A 52 -7.82 -3.29 -0.07
C ALA A 52 -8.86 -3.68 1.01
N MET A 53 -8.78 -3.06 2.19
CA MET A 53 -9.74 -3.28 3.28
C MET A 53 -11.16 -2.81 2.90
N CYS A 54 -11.29 -1.70 2.17
CA CYS A 54 -12.58 -1.22 1.67
C CYS A 54 -13.22 -2.24 0.72
N ALA A 55 -12.44 -2.77 -0.24
CA ALA A 55 -12.90 -3.80 -1.17
C ALA A 55 -13.35 -5.07 -0.43
N CYS A 56 -12.51 -5.57 0.48
CA CYS A 56 -12.83 -6.78 1.26
C CYS A 56 -14.09 -6.58 2.12
N THR A 57 -14.26 -5.40 2.72
CA THR A 57 -15.44 -5.12 3.55
C THR A 57 -16.71 -5.05 2.71
N TRP A 58 -16.68 -4.37 1.56
CA TRP A 58 -17.85 -4.31 0.67
C TRP A 58 -18.28 -5.70 0.18
N HIS A 59 -17.30 -6.54 -0.15
CA HIS A 59 -17.51 -7.94 -0.53
C HIS A 59 -17.98 -8.82 0.63
N PHE A 60 -17.51 -8.59 1.86
CA PHE A 60 -17.99 -9.30 3.05
C PHE A 60 -19.48 -9.10 3.27
N PHE A 61 -20.01 -7.92 2.94
CA PHE A 61 -21.44 -7.60 3.00
C PHE A 61 -22.17 -7.85 1.67
N ASP A 62 -21.72 -8.81 0.86
CA ASP A 62 -22.36 -9.23 -0.40
C ASP A 62 -22.66 -8.08 -1.38
N ASN A 63 -21.78 -7.08 -1.43
CA ASN A 63 -21.93 -5.90 -2.28
C ASN A 63 -23.21 -5.10 -1.98
N ALA A 64 -23.58 -4.99 -0.70
CA ALA A 64 -24.75 -4.25 -0.26
C ALA A 64 -24.73 -2.80 -0.79
N LYS A 65 -25.82 -2.38 -1.44
CA LYS A 65 -25.98 -1.00 -1.97
C LYS A 65 -25.69 0.12 -0.95
N PRO A 66 -26.09 0.01 0.33
CA PRO A 66 -25.76 1.04 1.33
C PRO A 66 -24.25 1.25 1.54
N LEU A 67 -23.41 0.29 1.14
CA LEU A 67 -21.95 0.32 1.26
C LEU A 67 -21.26 0.62 -0.07
N GLU A 68 -21.98 0.98 -1.13
CA GLU A 68 -21.37 1.29 -2.44
C GLU A 68 -20.34 2.42 -2.38
N TRP A 69 -20.49 3.37 -1.44
CA TRP A 69 -19.50 4.43 -1.19
C TRP A 69 -18.11 3.90 -0.84
N MET A 70 -18.01 2.65 -0.35
CA MET A 70 -16.73 1.99 -0.07
C MET A 70 -15.92 1.78 -1.36
N VAL A 71 -16.58 1.61 -2.51
CA VAL A 71 -15.92 1.52 -3.82
C VAL A 71 -15.30 2.87 -4.20
N THR A 72 -16.00 3.97 -3.94
CA THR A 72 -15.45 5.32 -4.15
C THR A 72 -14.26 5.58 -3.22
N LEU A 73 -14.38 5.20 -1.94
CA LEU A 73 -13.28 5.33 -1.00
C LEU A 73 -12.08 4.46 -1.39
N GLN A 74 -12.31 3.21 -1.79
CA GLN A 74 -11.30 2.32 -2.35
C GLN A 74 -10.56 2.99 -3.51
N ALA A 75 -11.29 3.51 -4.51
CA ALA A 75 -10.69 4.17 -5.66
C ALA A 75 -9.85 5.40 -5.27
N ALA A 76 -10.36 6.24 -4.35
CA ALA A 76 -9.64 7.39 -3.83
C ALA A 76 -8.34 6.99 -3.10
N MET A 77 -8.42 5.97 -2.24
CA MET A 77 -7.27 5.46 -1.51
C MET A 77 -6.23 4.79 -2.41
N THR A 78 -6.66 4.12 -3.49
CA THR A 78 -5.75 3.62 -4.54
C THR A 78 -5.01 4.76 -5.23
N PHE A 79 -5.73 5.83 -5.60
CA PHE A 79 -5.12 6.99 -6.25
C PHE A 79 -4.08 7.67 -5.32
N ILE A 80 -4.45 7.94 -4.07
CA ILE A 80 -3.55 8.52 -3.07
C ILE A 80 -2.38 7.57 -2.77
N GLY A 81 -2.64 6.27 -2.67
CA GLY A 81 -1.62 5.24 -2.48
C GLY A 81 -0.56 5.25 -3.58
N ASN A 82 -0.97 5.31 -4.84
CA ASN A 82 -0.03 5.42 -5.96
C ASN A 82 0.80 6.70 -5.91
N ILE A 83 0.19 7.84 -5.57
CA ILE A 83 0.91 9.11 -5.42
C ILE A 83 1.96 9.04 -4.30
N THR A 84 1.56 8.56 -3.13
CA THR A 84 2.44 8.47 -1.95
C THR A 84 3.58 7.48 -2.17
N LEU A 85 3.30 6.32 -2.78
CA LEU A 85 4.33 5.36 -3.17
C LEU A 85 5.31 5.95 -4.20
N CYS A 86 4.81 6.63 -5.23
CA CYS A 86 5.66 7.30 -6.22
C CYS A 86 6.56 8.36 -5.57
N ALA A 87 5.99 9.20 -4.70
CA ALA A 87 6.75 10.21 -3.96
C ALA A 87 7.83 9.59 -3.05
N SER A 88 7.51 8.51 -2.35
CA SER A 88 8.48 7.82 -1.48
C SER A 88 9.56 7.10 -2.28
N ALA A 89 9.22 6.50 -3.43
CA ALA A 89 10.19 5.87 -4.32
C ALA A 89 11.17 6.91 -4.89
N TRP A 90 10.66 8.08 -5.30
CA TRP A 90 11.49 9.21 -5.72
C TRP A 90 12.42 9.68 -4.60
N TRP A 91 11.92 9.76 -3.35
CA TRP A 91 12.74 10.11 -2.21
C TRP A 91 13.89 9.12 -2.02
N ILE A 92 13.59 7.80 -2.02
CA ILE A 92 14.62 6.76 -1.92
C ILE A 92 15.69 6.97 -3.00
N TRP A 93 15.28 7.10 -4.26
CA TRP A 93 16.20 7.36 -5.38
C TRP A 93 17.08 8.60 -5.17
N ARG A 94 16.50 9.70 -4.70
CA ARG A 94 17.22 10.96 -4.44
C ARG A 94 18.26 10.82 -3.32
N THR A 95 17.96 10.01 -2.31
CA THR A 95 18.84 9.80 -1.14
C THR A 95 19.87 8.68 -1.32
N SER A 96 19.77 7.90 -2.40
CA SER A 96 20.70 6.81 -2.68
C SER A 96 22.13 7.34 -2.92
N PRO A 97 23.16 6.74 -2.29
CA PRO A 97 24.56 7.17 -2.42
C PRO A 97 25.06 7.25 -3.87
N ALA A 98 24.56 6.39 -4.76
CA ALA A 98 24.88 6.42 -6.19
C ALA A 98 24.56 7.76 -6.88
N ASN A 99 23.57 8.50 -6.39
CA ASN A 99 23.19 9.83 -6.90
C ASN A 99 24.04 10.97 -6.30
N THR A 100 24.83 10.70 -5.25
CA THR A 100 25.68 11.70 -4.59
C THR A 100 27.06 11.86 -5.23
N HIS A 101 27.44 10.97 -6.17
CA HIS A 101 28.57 11.17 -7.07
C HIS A 101 28.14 12.00 -8.30
N LYS A 102 27.82 13.27 -8.09
CA LYS A 102 27.98 14.26 -9.16
C LYS A 102 29.46 14.70 -9.16
N PRO A 103 30.20 14.58 -10.28
CA PRO A 103 31.52 15.18 -10.36
C PRO A 103 31.38 16.67 -10.09
N LYS A 104 32.19 17.18 -9.16
CA LYS A 104 32.30 18.62 -8.92
C LYS A 104 32.89 19.21 -10.21
N VAL A 105 32.07 19.97 -10.95
CA VAL A 105 32.54 20.84 -12.04
C VAL A 105 33.11 22.10 -11.43
#